data_AF-A0A7C1Z505-F1
#
_entry.id   AF-A0A7C1Z505-F1
#
_cell.length_a   1.000
_cell.length_b   1.000
_cell.length_c   1.000
_cell.angle_alpha   90.00
_cell.angle_beta   90.00
_cell.angle_gamma   90.00
#
_symmetry.space_group_name_H-M   'P 1'
#
loop_
_entity.id
_entity.type
_entity.pdbx_description
1 polymer ?
#
loop_
_entity_poly.entity_id
_entity_poly.type
_entity_poly.pdbx_seq_one_letter_code
_entity_poly.pdbx_strand_id
1 'polypeptide(L)'
;MKKTVLIIISISMILTPVGSFASSTTLDISSWLPAHREDSGTDVYQAYRANSSEHYRSASPFNSMDVKYDGVVRVSDDDRSIKSISPGGYVKISVRTFGNSRELLVNSNSQGKLSYEFYEGRKEIPYEPEGRRWLEDVLLDVVRSTGLDAEGRTARIYSKGGLDDVLDEITHVSSNSAKSKYFSTLLDNQKLSNKELADVVFAIAGKMTSNTERGRIFRKYNSYFLQEPEVAAAYFSALSKITSDTEKGRIYRDIDQSLDFNNIQLAEAYFSGINRINSNTEKSSVLRHTIENQDLPVHAQAALLRSVSRITSSTEAGRVLRSLGELDFTHPMIQETYFIAVDNISSATETGSALRDVLTKNSLEGPAMIAYLSSTRKISSSTQISHVIRSIKIIDLDDAGIREAYFNVIRLTSSTTEAGRMLRYTLETHSLKQHSLINLCETNRRISSNTEVSSVLRASIPYLIYEEPVLDAFFSCTNVLSSSTEHGRVLRELAKVQDLDRQAVSGIMHSATKISSSTEKGSVLRAVAPMIEDGDREMKDLFMETARTLSSDSEYRRVMDAIM
;
A
#
# COMPACT_ATOMS: atom_id res chain seq x y z
N MET A 1 -0.95 74.37 13.69
CA MET A 1 -1.28 74.90 15.04
C MET A 1 -2.23 73.92 15.72
N LYS A 2 -2.06 73.62 17.03
CA LYS A 2 -2.85 72.63 17.82
C LYS A 2 -2.64 71.18 17.32
N LYS A 3 -2.19 70.13 18.06
CA LYS A 3 -2.32 69.68 19.48
C LYS A 3 -3.78 69.49 19.92
N THR A 4 -4.23 68.34 20.45
CA THR A 4 -3.59 67.02 20.74
C THR A 4 -4.61 65.91 20.35
N VAL A 5 -4.62 64.62 20.72
CA VAL A 5 -4.06 63.77 21.82
C VAL A 5 -3.71 62.38 21.24
N LEU A 6 -2.83 61.59 21.88
CA LEU A 6 -2.69 60.14 21.68
C LEU A 6 -3.24 59.40 22.91
N ILE A 7 -4.09 58.39 22.74
CA ILE A 7 -4.52 57.52 23.86
C ILE A 7 -4.30 56.05 23.48
N ILE A 8 -3.46 55.39 24.27
CA ILE A 8 -3.30 53.93 24.32
C ILE A 8 -4.20 53.44 25.46
N ILE A 9 -5.03 52.42 25.21
CA ILE A 9 -5.74 51.71 26.28
C ILE A 9 -5.17 50.31 26.41
N SER A 10 -4.38 50.10 27.47
CA SER A 10 -3.99 48.78 27.92
C SER A 10 -5.15 48.13 28.67
N ILE A 11 -5.47 46.87 28.36
CA ILE A 11 -6.31 46.03 29.22
C ILE A 11 -5.45 44.88 29.73
N SER A 12 -4.96 45.04 30.96
CA SER A 12 -4.54 43.90 31.78
C SER A 12 -5.77 43.41 32.54
N MET A 13 -6.00 42.10 32.55
CA MET A 13 -6.90 41.48 33.53
C MET A 13 -6.18 40.28 34.15
N ILE A 14 -6.23 40.20 35.48
CA ILE A 14 -5.42 39.29 36.28
C ILE A 14 -6.26 38.09 36.76
N LEU A 15 -5.56 36.98 36.99
CA LEU A 15 -6.00 35.70 37.54
C LEU A 15 -7.22 35.75 38.49
N THR A 16 -8.06 34.73 38.39
CA THR A 16 -8.23 33.76 39.49
C THR A 16 -8.75 32.41 38.95
N PRO A 17 -8.36 31.26 39.54
CA PRO A 17 -8.71 29.94 39.01
C PRO A 17 -10.05 29.43 39.55
N VAL A 18 -10.84 28.75 38.70
CA VAL A 18 -11.94 27.88 39.13
C VAL A 18 -11.43 26.45 39.15
N GLY A 19 -11.46 25.81 40.33
CA GLY A 19 -10.89 24.48 40.53
C GLY A 19 -11.95 23.38 40.68
N SER A 20 -11.45 22.15 40.53
CA SER A 20 -12.01 20.90 41.09
C SER A 20 -13.48 20.56 40.81
N PHE A 21 -13.70 19.68 39.85
CA PHE A 21 -14.49 18.48 40.12
C PHE A 21 -13.62 17.25 39.83
N ALA A 22 -13.35 16.47 40.88
CA ALA A 22 -12.66 15.19 40.76
C ALA A 22 -13.67 14.05 40.85
N SER A 23 -13.62 13.12 39.91
CA SER A 23 -14.15 11.76 40.05
C SER A 23 -13.14 10.78 39.45
N SER A 24 -12.92 9.66 40.14
CA SER A 24 -11.71 8.85 39.98
C SER A 24 -11.99 7.47 39.37
N THR A 25 -11.37 7.18 38.24
CA THR A 25 -11.23 5.82 37.68
C THR A 25 -9.87 5.66 37.00
N THR A 26 -8.80 5.75 37.79
CA THR A 26 -7.46 5.31 37.37
C THR A 26 -7.43 3.78 37.29
N LEU A 27 -7.52 3.22 36.09
CA LEU A 27 -7.19 1.82 35.84
C LEU A 27 -5.67 1.68 35.72
N ASP A 28 -5.05 1.36 36.86
CA ASP A 28 -3.63 1.04 36.95
C ASP A 28 -3.36 -0.36 36.38
N ILE A 29 -2.55 -0.44 35.34
CA ILE A 29 -2.13 -1.68 34.67
C ILE A 29 -0.60 -1.82 34.77
N SER A 30 -0.08 -1.83 36.00
CA SER A 30 1.36 -1.95 36.31
C SER A 30 1.73 -3.14 37.22
N SER A 31 1.02 -4.28 37.10
CA SER A 31 1.04 -5.35 38.13
C SER A 31 1.27 -6.80 37.67
N TRP A 32 1.89 -7.05 36.50
CA TRP A 32 2.30 -8.41 36.08
C TRP A 32 3.75 -8.49 35.57
N LEU A 33 4.70 -8.45 36.51
CA LEU A 33 6.08 -8.91 36.33
C LEU A 33 6.45 -9.89 37.47
N PRO A 34 6.55 -11.20 37.20
CA PRO A 34 7.13 -12.15 38.15
C PRO A 34 8.66 -11.97 38.19
N ALA A 35 9.18 -11.48 39.31
CA ALA A 35 10.63 -11.41 39.53
C ALA A 35 11.25 -12.81 39.63
N HIS A 36 12.52 -12.94 39.21
CA HIS A 36 13.31 -14.14 39.51
C HIS A 36 13.40 -14.37 41.02
N ARG A 37 13.25 -15.63 41.44
CA ARG A 37 13.68 -16.10 42.76
C ARG A 37 14.07 -17.57 42.69
N GLU A 38 15.21 -17.92 43.27
CA GLU A 38 15.75 -19.27 43.27
C GLU A 38 15.15 -20.14 44.39
N ASP A 39 15.15 -21.44 44.11
CA ASP A 39 15.17 -22.61 45.01
C ASP A 39 14.18 -22.72 46.20
N SER A 40 13.26 -23.68 46.06
CA SER A 40 13.15 -24.79 47.02
C SER A 40 12.39 -25.96 46.37
N GLY A 41 13.04 -27.09 46.12
CA GLY A 41 12.44 -28.19 45.35
C GLY A 41 11.38 -29.03 46.08
N THR A 42 10.28 -29.33 45.38
CA THR A 42 9.46 -30.56 45.55
C THR A 42 8.69 -30.85 44.26
N ASP A 43 8.99 -31.98 43.60
CA ASP A 43 8.26 -32.40 42.39
C ASP A 43 6.81 -32.76 42.70
N VAL A 44 5.88 -31.96 42.18
CA VAL A 44 4.44 -32.29 42.16
C VAL A 44 3.94 -32.19 40.74
N TYR A 45 3.87 -33.34 40.06
CA TYR A 45 3.23 -33.50 38.75
C TYR A 45 1.73 -33.15 38.84
N GLN A 46 1.38 -31.88 38.65
CA GLN A 46 -0.02 -31.48 38.48
C GLN A 46 -0.52 -31.96 37.12
N ALA A 47 -1.46 -32.90 37.14
CA ALA A 47 -1.94 -33.59 35.96
C ALA A 47 -2.82 -32.68 35.08
N TYR A 48 -2.21 -32.05 34.08
CA TYR A 48 -2.94 -31.52 32.93
C TYR A 48 -3.66 -32.66 32.20
N ARG A 49 -4.98 -32.78 32.42
CA ARG A 49 -5.85 -33.63 31.61
C ARG A 49 -6.05 -33.00 30.23
N ALA A 50 -5.08 -33.22 29.36
CA ALA A 50 -5.27 -33.07 27.92
C ALA A 50 -6.19 -34.20 27.43
N ASN A 51 -7.51 -33.97 27.45
CA ASN A 51 -8.49 -34.80 26.73
C ASN A 51 -8.30 -34.57 25.22
N SER A 52 -7.28 -35.19 24.64
CA SER A 52 -6.93 -35.09 23.23
C SER A 52 -6.76 -36.50 22.66
N SER A 53 -7.89 -37.16 22.41
CA SER A 53 -7.92 -38.45 21.75
C SER A 53 -7.43 -38.30 20.30
N GLU A 54 -6.21 -38.73 20.04
CA GLU A 54 -5.54 -38.64 18.75
C GLU A 54 -5.90 -39.83 17.87
N HIS A 55 -6.08 -39.60 16.57
CA HIS A 55 -6.36 -40.65 15.59
C HIS A 55 -5.57 -40.43 14.30
N TYR A 56 -4.60 -41.31 14.06
CA TYR A 56 -3.89 -41.42 12.79
C TYR A 56 -4.44 -42.60 11.99
N ARG A 57 -4.56 -42.42 10.66
CA ARG A 57 -4.92 -43.48 9.74
C ARG A 57 -4.20 -43.31 8.41
N SER A 58 -3.56 -44.36 7.92
CA SER A 58 -3.02 -44.46 6.57
C SER A 58 -3.43 -45.78 5.92
N ALA A 59 -3.66 -45.76 4.61
CA ALA A 59 -4.10 -46.92 3.86
C ALA A 59 -3.55 -46.91 2.43
N SER A 60 -3.31 -48.11 1.91
CA SER A 60 -2.87 -48.42 0.56
C SER A 60 -3.48 -49.80 0.19
N PRO A 61 -3.46 -50.22 -1.09
CA PRO A 61 -4.21 -51.42 -1.52
C PRO A 61 -3.88 -52.72 -0.74
N PHE A 62 -2.66 -52.86 -0.24
CA PHE A 62 -2.20 -54.05 0.50
C PHE A 62 -1.93 -53.81 1.99
N ASN A 63 -1.71 -52.56 2.39
CA ASN A 63 -1.21 -52.19 3.72
C ASN A 63 -2.06 -51.06 4.34
N SER A 64 -2.34 -51.09 5.64
CA SER A 64 -2.96 -49.98 6.37
C SER A 64 -2.55 -49.94 7.83
N MET A 65 -2.43 -48.75 8.41
CA MET A 65 -2.19 -48.50 9.83
C MET A 65 -3.29 -47.58 10.36
N ASP A 66 -3.95 -47.98 11.43
CA ASP A 66 -4.87 -47.15 12.22
C ASP A 66 -4.33 -47.11 13.65
N VAL A 67 -4.05 -45.92 14.19
CA VAL A 67 -3.51 -45.75 15.54
C VAL A 67 -4.35 -44.70 16.26
N LYS A 68 -4.86 -45.08 17.43
CA LYS A 68 -5.62 -44.19 18.32
C LYS A 68 -4.97 -44.18 19.68
N TYR A 69 -4.86 -43.02 20.30
CA TYR A 69 -4.40 -42.94 21.69
C TYR A 69 -5.07 -41.78 22.42
N ASP A 70 -5.14 -41.90 23.74
CA ASP A 70 -5.59 -40.84 24.63
C ASP A 70 -4.67 -40.77 25.85
N GLY A 71 -4.41 -39.55 26.31
CA GLY A 71 -3.44 -39.27 27.37
C GLY A 71 -1.98 -39.22 26.93
N VAL A 72 -1.09 -38.97 27.89
CA VAL A 72 0.37 -38.86 27.67
C VAL A 72 0.97 -40.26 27.65
N VAL A 73 1.66 -40.60 26.55
CA VAL A 73 2.30 -41.90 26.31
C VAL A 73 3.81 -41.71 26.24
N ARG A 74 4.58 -42.57 26.91
CA ARG A 74 6.05 -42.62 26.83
C ARG A 74 6.52 -44.01 26.39
N VAL A 75 7.45 -44.08 25.44
CA VAL A 75 8.04 -45.34 24.93
C VAL A 75 9.41 -45.61 25.54
N SER A 76 9.92 -46.84 25.40
CA SER A 76 11.26 -47.22 25.87
C SER A 76 12.38 -46.60 25.05
N ASP A 77 13.61 -46.62 25.59
CA ASP A 77 14.72 -45.81 25.06
C ASP A 77 15.30 -46.36 23.75
N ASP A 78 14.94 -47.62 23.46
CA ASP A 78 15.15 -48.42 22.25
C ASP A 78 13.90 -48.52 21.35
N ASP A 79 12.80 -47.86 21.74
CA ASP A 79 11.52 -47.78 21.02
C ASP A 79 10.80 -49.12 20.78
N ARG A 80 11.07 -50.12 21.61
CA ARG A 80 10.49 -51.47 21.52
C ARG A 80 9.25 -51.70 22.38
N SER A 81 8.99 -50.85 23.37
CA SER A 81 7.86 -51.02 24.31
C SER A 81 7.27 -49.68 24.77
N ILE A 82 6.06 -49.74 25.34
CA ILE A 82 5.43 -48.58 25.99
C ILE A 82 5.78 -48.63 27.48
N LYS A 83 6.50 -47.61 27.97
CA LYS A 83 6.89 -47.45 29.38
C LYS A 83 5.71 -47.03 30.26
N SER A 84 4.90 -46.09 29.77
CA SER A 84 3.76 -45.56 30.51
C SER A 84 2.71 -44.92 29.60
N ILE A 85 1.47 -44.90 30.09
CA ILE A 85 0.33 -44.16 29.55
C ILE A 85 -0.35 -43.50 30.76
N SER A 86 -0.70 -42.21 30.69
CA SER A 86 -1.33 -41.50 31.81
C SER A 86 -2.63 -42.17 32.29
N PRO A 87 -2.97 -42.13 33.60
CA PRO A 87 -4.08 -42.92 34.15
C PRO A 87 -5.43 -42.70 33.45
N GLY A 88 -6.06 -43.79 33.02
CA GLY A 88 -7.30 -43.78 32.24
C GLY A 88 -7.15 -43.62 30.73
N GLY A 89 -5.93 -43.30 30.24
CA GLY A 89 -5.61 -43.25 28.81
C GLY A 89 -5.40 -44.63 28.19
N TYR A 90 -5.23 -44.68 26.87
CA TYR A 90 -4.99 -45.92 26.13
C TYR A 90 -4.15 -45.69 24.87
N VAL A 91 -3.59 -46.77 24.31
CA VAL A 91 -2.99 -46.83 22.97
C VAL A 91 -3.56 -48.02 22.24
N LYS A 92 -4.15 -47.80 21.07
CA LYS A 92 -4.64 -48.82 20.14
C LYS A 92 -3.86 -48.73 18.83
N ILE A 93 -3.22 -49.82 18.44
CA ILE A 93 -2.44 -49.93 17.20
C ILE A 93 -3.04 -51.08 16.38
N SER A 94 -3.56 -50.78 15.20
CA SER A 94 -4.13 -51.75 14.27
C SER A 94 -3.38 -51.68 12.94
N VAL A 95 -2.61 -52.71 12.59
CA VAL A 95 -1.85 -52.79 11.32
C VAL A 95 -2.33 -53.95 10.48
N ARG A 96 -2.50 -53.71 9.18
CA ARG A 96 -2.85 -54.72 8.18
C ARG A 96 -1.79 -54.74 7.09
N THR A 97 -1.34 -55.94 6.70
CA THR A 97 -0.27 -56.16 5.71
C THR A 97 -0.60 -57.42 4.90
N PHE A 98 -0.74 -57.28 3.58
CA PHE A 98 -1.14 -58.35 2.65
C PHE A 98 -2.36 -59.16 3.13
N GLY A 99 -3.39 -58.46 3.60
CA GLY A 99 -4.65 -59.04 4.05
C GLY A 99 -4.67 -59.43 5.54
N ASN A 100 -3.56 -59.93 6.08
CA ASN A 100 -3.39 -60.23 7.51
C ASN A 100 -3.54 -58.95 8.35
N SER A 101 -4.25 -59.03 9.47
CA SER A 101 -4.50 -57.89 10.37
C SER A 101 -4.09 -58.25 11.79
N ARG A 102 -3.37 -57.34 12.45
CA ARG A 102 -2.97 -57.44 13.86
C ARG A 102 -3.41 -56.18 14.59
N GLU A 103 -3.81 -56.34 15.84
CA GLU A 103 -4.30 -55.25 16.68
C GLU A 103 -3.84 -55.44 18.12
N LEU A 104 -3.31 -54.38 18.72
CA LEU A 104 -2.97 -54.30 20.14
C LEU A 104 -3.74 -53.13 20.75
N LEU A 105 -4.41 -53.38 21.88
CA LEU A 105 -4.91 -52.35 22.77
C LEU A 105 -4.11 -52.41 24.08
N VAL A 106 -3.58 -51.26 24.49
CA VAL A 106 -2.86 -51.06 25.75
C VAL A 106 -3.64 -50.05 26.57
N ASN A 107 -4.30 -50.52 27.62
CA ASN A 107 -5.15 -49.71 28.49
C ASN A 107 -4.38 -49.31 29.76
N SER A 108 -4.54 -48.07 30.24
CA SER A 108 -3.99 -47.60 31.50
C SER A 108 -5.08 -47.48 32.56
N ASN A 109 -4.95 -48.21 33.67
CA ASN A 109 -5.92 -48.12 34.75
C ASN A 109 -5.82 -46.78 35.52
N SER A 110 -6.69 -46.59 36.51
CA SER A 110 -6.70 -45.38 37.37
C SER A 110 -5.44 -45.15 38.22
N GLN A 111 -4.49 -46.11 38.22
CA GLN A 111 -3.19 -46.04 38.90
C GLN A 111 -2.02 -45.97 37.91
N GLY A 112 -2.27 -45.84 36.60
CA GLY A 112 -1.22 -45.83 35.57
C GLY A 112 -0.67 -47.21 35.20
N LYS A 113 -1.24 -48.31 35.73
CA LYS A 113 -0.81 -49.67 35.42
C LYS A 113 -1.38 -50.10 34.07
N LEU A 114 -0.50 -50.59 33.19
CA LEU A 114 -0.83 -51.03 31.85
C LEU A 114 -1.40 -52.46 31.82
N SER A 115 -2.37 -52.69 30.95
CA SER A 115 -2.86 -54.02 30.54
C SER A 115 -2.93 -54.11 29.01
N TYR A 116 -2.67 -55.30 28.46
CA TYR A 116 -2.45 -55.51 27.03
C TYR A 116 -3.42 -56.57 26.49
N GLU A 117 -4.14 -56.24 25.42
CA GLU A 117 -5.07 -57.10 24.69
C GLU A 117 -4.60 -57.19 23.23
N PHE A 118 -4.24 -58.39 22.76
CA PHE A 118 -3.63 -58.59 21.43
C PHE A 118 -4.47 -59.54 20.57
N TYR A 119 -4.66 -59.17 19.30
CA TYR A 119 -5.55 -59.86 18.37
C TYR A 119 -4.88 -60.12 17.02
N GLU A 120 -5.02 -61.35 16.52
CA GLU A 120 -4.77 -61.71 15.12
C GLU A 120 -6.10 -61.91 14.39
N GLY A 121 -6.40 -61.01 13.44
CA GLY A 121 -7.64 -61.00 12.66
C GLY A 121 -8.89 -60.68 13.50
N ARG A 122 -9.44 -61.71 14.15
CA ARG A 122 -10.58 -61.64 15.10
C ARG A 122 -10.37 -62.50 16.36
N LYS A 123 -9.21 -63.14 16.49
CA LYS A 123 -8.89 -64.06 17.58
C LYS A 123 -7.94 -63.38 18.55
N GLU A 124 -8.29 -63.40 19.83
CA GLU A 124 -7.37 -62.98 20.90
C GLU A 124 -6.22 -63.98 21.04
N ILE A 125 -5.01 -63.46 21.17
CA ILE A 125 -3.76 -64.19 21.32
C ILE A 125 -3.03 -63.60 22.54
N PRO A 126 -2.38 -64.41 23.39
CA PRO A 126 -1.59 -63.89 24.50
C PRO A 126 -0.62 -62.79 24.06
N TYR A 127 -0.60 -61.67 24.79
CA TYR A 127 0.39 -60.63 24.56
C TYR A 127 1.82 -61.14 24.80
N GLU A 128 1.99 -62.09 25.73
CA GLU A 128 3.29 -62.68 26.04
C GLU A 128 3.43 -64.10 25.46
N PRO A 129 4.43 -64.39 24.62
CA PRO A 129 5.41 -63.47 24.02
C PRO A 129 5.02 -62.90 22.64
N GLU A 130 3.93 -63.34 22.00
CA GLU A 130 3.62 -62.99 20.60
C GLU A 130 3.31 -61.50 20.39
N GLY A 131 2.39 -60.94 21.17
CA GLY A 131 2.01 -59.53 21.07
C GLY A 131 3.13 -58.56 21.45
N ARG A 132 4.01 -58.94 22.38
CA ARG A 132 5.23 -58.19 22.72
C ARG A 132 6.15 -58.09 21.51
N ARG A 133 6.55 -59.23 20.91
CA ARG A 133 7.45 -59.22 19.73
C ARG A 133 6.87 -58.38 18.59
N TRP A 134 5.56 -58.50 18.34
CA TRP A 134 4.91 -57.68 17.33
C TRP A 134 4.92 -56.18 17.65
N LEU A 135 4.80 -55.78 18.93
CA LEU A 135 5.00 -54.40 19.33
C LEU A 135 6.45 -53.93 19.07
N GLU A 136 7.45 -54.76 19.40
CA GLU A 136 8.86 -54.44 19.11
C GLU A 136 9.11 -54.24 17.60
N ASP A 137 8.42 -55.00 16.74
CA ASP A 137 8.53 -54.90 15.28
C ASP A 137 7.88 -53.62 14.71
N VAL A 138 6.75 -53.15 15.27
CA VAL A 138 5.95 -52.06 14.67
C VAL A 138 6.04 -50.70 15.37
N LEU A 139 6.50 -50.64 16.63
CA LEU A 139 6.40 -49.41 17.42
C LEU A 139 7.22 -48.25 16.84
N LEU A 140 8.40 -48.52 16.26
CA LEU A 140 9.24 -47.51 15.60
C LEU A 140 8.54 -46.86 14.38
N ASP A 141 7.81 -47.64 13.58
CA ASP A 141 7.02 -47.12 12.46
C ASP A 141 5.79 -46.35 12.94
N VAL A 142 5.16 -46.79 14.03
CA VAL A 142 4.04 -46.09 14.67
C VAL A 142 4.47 -44.71 15.17
N VAL A 143 5.52 -44.60 15.98
CA VAL A 143 5.98 -43.31 16.52
C VAL A 143 6.47 -42.35 15.42
N ARG A 144 7.13 -42.87 14.37
CA ARG A 144 7.55 -42.08 13.18
C ARG A 144 6.38 -41.66 12.28
N SER A 145 5.24 -42.34 12.33
CA SER A 145 4.06 -42.00 11.51
C SER A 145 3.04 -41.13 12.25
N THR A 146 2.97 -41.23 13.58
CA THR A 146 1.94 -40.59 14.41
C THR A 146 2.44 -39.42 15.26
N GLY A 147 3.74 -39.39 15.58
CA GLY A 147 4.29 -38.55 16.63
C GLY A 147 3.90 -38.99 18.05
N LEU A 148 3.52 -40.25 18.24
CA LEU A 148 3.40 -40.87 19.56
C LEU A 148 4.75 -40.78 20.30
N ASP A 149 4.73 -40.27 21.53
CA ASP A 149 5.93 -39.87 22.29
C ASP A 149 6.95 -39.02 21.50
N ALA A 150 6.50 -38.14 20.60
CA ALA A 150 7.41 -37.17 19.96
C ALA A 150 8.13 -36.28 21.00
N GLU A 151 7.46 -35.99 22.12
CA GLU A 151 8.01 -35.21 23.23
C GLU A 151 9.23 -35.89 23.85
N GLY A 152 9.05 -37.11 24.39
CA GLY A 152 10.11 -37.87 25.03
C GLY A 152 11.16 -38.36 24.04
N ARG A 153 10.78 -38.79 22.83
CA ARG A 153 11.75 -39.18 21.78
C ARG A 153 12.68 -38.03 21.41
N THR A 154 12.15 -36.83 21.13
CA THR A 154 12.98 -35.67 20.79
C THR A 154 13.94 -35.34 21.93
N ALA A 155 13.47 -35.33 23.19
CA ALA A 155 14.32 -35.07 24.36
C ALA A 155 15.42 -36.13 24.56
N ARG A 156 15.12 -37.43 24.34
CA ARG A 156 16.11 -38.52 24.41
C ARG A 156 17.16 -38.46 23.30
N ILE A 157 16.76 -38.01 22.10
CA ILE A 157 17.64 -37.93 20.92
C ILE A 157 18.55 -36.70 21.04
N TYR A 158 17.99 -35.54 21.41
CA TYR A 158 18.77 -34.32 21.68
C TYR A 158 19.80 -34.53 22.79
N SER A 159 19.44 -35.24 23.86
CA SER A 159 20.36 -35.61 24.95
C SER A 159 21.49 -36.61 24.55
N LYS A 160 21.47 -37.16 23.32
CA LYS A 160 22.51 -38.07 22.79
C LYS A 160 23.45 -37.40 21.81
N GLY A 161 22.93 -36.61 20.86
CA GLY A 161 23.69 -36.00 19.77
C GLY A 161 23.31 -34.55 19.41
N GLY A 162 22.54 -33.87 20.27
CA GLY A 162 22.14 -32.48 20.05
C GLY A 162 21.16 -32.30 18.89
N LEU A 163 21.29 -31.18 18.17
CA LEU A 163 20.38 -30.83 17.08
C LEU A 163 20.45 -31.82 15.91
N ASP A 164 21.64 -32.22 15.47
CA ASP A 164 21.83 -32.98 14.24
C ASP A 164 21.11 -34.34 14.27
N ASP A 165 21.27 -35.09 15.37
CA ASP A 165 20.56 -36.35 15.64
C ASP A 165 19.03 -36.19 15.58
N VAL A 166 18.48 -35.07 16.09
CA VAL A 166 17.03 -34.78 16.04
C VAL A 166 16.60 -34.46 14.61
N LEU A 167 17.37 -33.64 13.88
CA LEU A 167 17.07 -33.31 12.50
C LEU A 167 17.13 -34.56 11.61
N ASP A 168 18.01 -35.51 11.88
CA ASP A 168 18.12 -36.73 11.10
C ASP A 168 17.04 -37.77 11.42
N GLU A 169 16.61 -37.91 12.68
CA GLU A 169 15.35 -38.63 12.98
C GLU A 169 14.15 -38.04 12.22
N ILE A 170 14.04 -36.71 12.15
CA ILE A 170 12.99 -36.01 11.38
C ILE A 170 13.06 -36.31 9.87
N THR A 171 14.18 -36.82 9.34
CA THR A 171 14.26 -37.36 7.98
C THR A 171 13.43 -38.65 7.84
N HIS A 172 13.44 -39.52 8.85
CA HIS A 172 12.77 -40.82 8.88
C HIS A 172 11.30 -40.76 9.35
N VAL A 173 10.91 -39.71 10.08
CA VAL A 173 9.50 -39.42 10.38
C VAL A 173 8.71 -39.27 9.07
N SER A 174 7.59 -39.97 8.93
CA SER A 174 6.88 -40.10 7.63
C SER A 174 5.79 -39.02 7.43
N SER A 175 5.05 -38.68 8.48
CA SER A 175 3.92 -37.75 8.44
C SER A 175 4.36 -36.31 8.70
N ASN A 176 3.84 -35.35 7.91
CA ASN A 176 4.06 -33.92 8.18
C ASN A 176 3.50 -33.48 9.55
N SER A 177 2.41 -34.09 10.03
CA SER A 177 1.88 -33.83 11.38
C SER A 177 2.84 -34.37 12.46
N ALA A 178 3.41 -35.55 12.25
CA ALA A 178 4.45 -36.07 13.14
C ALA A 178 5.69 -35.16 13.12
N LYS A 179 6.21 -34.75 11.95
CA LYS A 179 7.33 -33.78 11.86
C LYS A 179 7.02 -32.49 12.62
N SER A 180 5.79 -31.99 12.51
CA SER A 180 5.33 -30.80 13.23
C SER A 180 5.41 -30.96 14.76
N LYS A 181 5.09 -32.15 15.30
CA LYS A 181 5.26 -32.46 16.74
C LYS A 181 6.72 -32.49 17.19
N TYR A 182 7.63 -33.08 16.41
CA TYR A 182 9.06 -33.12 16.73
C TYR A 182 9.69 -31.72 16.67
N PHE A 183 9.47 -30.98 15.57
CA PHE A 183 9.93 -29.58 15.46
C PHE A 183 9.34 -28.70 16.57
N SER A 184 8.07 -28.91 16.93
CA SER A 184 7.44 -28.16 18.02
C SER A 184 8.09 -28.48 19.37
N THR A 185 8.28 -29.77 19.68
CA THR A 185 8.96 -30.18 20.92
C THR A 185 10.37 -29.58 21.01
N LEU A 186 11.12 -29.60 19.91
CA LEU A 186 12.46 -29.03 19.84
C LEU A 186 12.46 -27.52 20.15
N LEU A 187 11.51 -26.78 19.60
CA LEU A 187 11.38 -25.32 19.79
C LEU A 187 10.73 -24.92 21.13
N ASP A 188 9.82 -25.74 21.66
CA ASP A 188 9.17 -25.53 22.96
C ASP A 188 10.12 -25.83 24.14
N ASN A 189 11.01 -26.83 24.00
CA ASN A 189 11.76 -27.40 25.13
C ASN A 189 13.30 -27.23 25.09
N GLN A 190 13.90 -26.77 23.99
CA GLN A 190 15.37 -26.60 23.91
C GLN A 190 15.80 -25.14 23.71
N LYS A 191 16.83 -24.73 24.46
CA LYS A 191 17.47 -23.42 24.26
C LYS A 191 18.52 -23.53 23.16
N LEU A 192 18.09 -23.29 21.93
CA LEU A 192 18.93 -23.31 20.73
C LEU A 192 19.69 -21.98 20.56
N SER A 193 20.90 -22.05 19.98
CA SER A 193 21.65 -20.86 19.51
C SER A 193 21.07 -20.31 18.20
N ASN A 194 21.46 -19.07 17.82
CA ASN A 194 21.03 -18.44 16.57
C ASN A 194 21.30 -19.33 15.34
N LYS A 195 22.47 -19.99 15.30
CA LYS A 195 22.82 -20.94 14.25
C LYS A 195 21.85 -22.13 14.22
N GLU A 196 21.63 -22.77 15.37
CA GLU A 196 20.71 -23.91 15.49
C GLU A 196 19.26 -23.53 15.13
N LEU A 197 18.81 -22.33 15.49
CA LEU A 197 17.50 -21.81 15.08
C LEU A 197 17.41 -21.63 13.55
N ALA A 198 18.44 -21.09 12.91
CA ALA A 198 18.49 -20.98 11.45
C ALA A 198 18.50 -22.37 10.77
N ASP A 199 19.27 -23.32 11.31
CA ASP A 199 19.31 -24.70 10.81
C ASP A 199 17.95 -25.42 10.98
N VAL A 200 17.24 -25.21 12.11
CA VAL A 200 15.85 -25.68 12.31
C VAL A 200 14.88 -25.03 11.32
N VAL A 201 14.97 -23.73 11.10
CA VAL A 201 14.16 -22.97 10.13
C VAL A 201 14.34 -23.53 8.70
N PHE A 202 15.57 -23.81 8.29
CA PHE A 202 15.84 -24.47 7.00
C PHE A 202 15.38 -25.93 6.99
N ALA A 203 15.48 -26.66 8.09
CA ALA A 203 14.99 -28.04 8.20
C ALA A 203 13.45 -28.12 8.10
N ILE A 204 12.69 -27.18 8.67
CA ILE A 204 11.23 -27.08 8.49
C ILE A 204 10.89 -26.88 7.01
N ALA A 205 11.60 -25.97 6.34
CA ALA A 205 11.38 -25.66 4.92
C ALA A 205 11.90 -26.75 3.96
N GLY A 206 12.85 -27.59 4.38
CA GLY A 206 13.44 -28.68 3.59
C GLY A 206 12.83 -30.06 3.83
N LYS A 207 12.72 -30.50 5.09
CA LYS A 207 12.33 -31.87 5.48
C LYS A 207 10.81 -32.10 5.57
N MET A 208 9.99 -31.04 5.59
CA MET A 208 8.51 -31.10 5.47
C MET A 208 8.05 -30.79 4.05
N THR A 209 6.87 -31.28 3.66
CA THR A 209 6.23 -31.03 2.35
C THR A 209 4.88 -30.33 2.42
N SER A 210 4.18 -30.38 3.56
CA SER A 210 2.89 -29.69 3.72
C SER A 210 3.07 -28.20 3.96
N ASN A 211 2.59 -27.36 3.02
CA ASN A 211 2.52 -25.91 3.20
C ASN A 211 1.78 -25.53 4.49
N THR A 212 0.67 -26.19 4.79
CA THR A 212 -0.17 -25.90 5.97
C THR A 212 0.54 -26.22 7.28
N GLU A 213 1.28 -27.34 7.36
CA GLU A 213 2.02 -27.68 8.59
C GLU A 213 3.23 -26.76 8.79
N ARG A 214 4.00 -26.47 7.72
CA ARG A 214 5.06 -25.46 7.78
C ARG A 214 4.50 -24.11 8.24
N GLY A 215 3.36 -23.68 7.69
CA GLY A 215 2.71 -22.42 8.04
C GLY A 215 2.25 -22.35 9.49
N ARG A 216 1.71 -23.44 10.05
CA ARG A 216 1.39 -23.53 11.48
C ARG A 216 2.62 -23.36 12.36
N ILE A 217 3.75 -24.02 12.03
CA ILE A 217 4.99 -23.91 12.80
C ILE A 217 5.55 -22.48 12.69
N PHE A 218 5.71 -21.97 11.47
CA PHE A 218 6.24 -20.62 11.26
C PHE A 218 5.37 -19.53 11.90
N ARG A 219 4.05 -19.73 12.05
CA ARG A 219 3.16 -18.80 12.76
C ARG A 219 3.17 -19.01 14.29
N LYS A 220 3.27 -20.24 14.81
CA LYS A 220 3.42 -20.48 16.26
C LYS A 220 4.73 -19.88 16.82
N TYR A 221 5.82 -19.94 16.05
CA TYR A 221 7.16 -19.57 16.52
C TYR A 221 7.74 -18.32 15.82
N ASN A 222 6.92 -17.52 15.13
CA ASN A 222 7.40 -16.30 14.46
C ASN A 222 8.17 -15.40 15.43
N SER A 223 7.63 -15.15 16.62
CA SER A 223 8.30 -14.32 17.64
C SER A 223 9.57 -14.91 18.24
N TYR A 224 9.89 -16.19 18.00
CA TYR A 224 11.21 -16.75 18.33
C TYR A 224 12.19 -16.57 17.17
N PHE A 225 11.75 -16.88 15.95
CA PHE A 225 12.57 -16.74 14.74
C PHE A 225 12.87 -15.28 14.35
N LEU A 226 12.07 -14.32 14.83
CA LEU A 226 12.17 -12.90 14.47
C LEU A 226 12.86 -12.03 15.54
N GLN A 227 13.42 -12.61 16.61
CA GLN A 227 14.21 -11.87 17.61
C GLN A 227 15.58 -11.43 17.07
N GLU A 228 16.24 -12.32 16.33
CA GLU A 228 17.65 -12.16 15.93
C GLU A 228 17.72 -11.96 14.40
N PRO A 229 18.33 -10.86 13.88
CA PRO A 229 18.26 -10.53 12.45
C PRO A 229 18.75 -11.61 11.49
N GLU A 230 19.76 -12.40 11.88
CA GLU A 230 20.28 -13.51 11.08
C GLU A 230 19.27 -14.68 10.99
N VAL A 231 18.60 -15.00 12.10
CA VAL A 231 17.52 -16.01 12.16
C VAL A 231 16.29 -15.52 11.39
N ALA A 232 15.97 -14.22 11.49
CA ALA A 232 14.88 -13.61 10.75
C ALA A 232 15.13 -13.62 9.24
N ALA A 233 16.36 -13.35 8.78
CA ALA A 233 16.75 -13.47 7.38
C ALA A 233 16.66 -14.93 6.88
N ALA A 234 17.06 -15.91 7.71
CA ALA A 234 16.85 -17.33 7.43
C ALA A 234 15.35 -17.69 7.34
N TYR A 235 14.51 -17.15 8.23
CA TYR A 235 13.06 -17.34 8.26
C TYR A 235 12.40 -16.86 6.98
N PHE A 236 12.59 -15.60 6.57
CA PHE A 236 12.00 -15.09 5.32
C PHE A 236 12.54 -15.80 4.08
N SER A 237 13.81 -16.24 4.10
CA SER A 237 14.39 -17.10 3.07
C SER A 237 13.72 -18.48 3.02
N ALA A 238 13.42 -19.09 4.17
CA ALA A 238 12.76 -20.38 4.29
C ALA A 238 11.30 -20.34 3.80
N LEU A 239 10.58 -19.22 4.00
CA LEU A 239 9.22 -19.02 3.47
C LEU A 239 9.16 -19.13 1.93
N SER A 240 10.28 -18.93 1.22
CA SER A 240 10.35 -19.11 -0.24
C SER A 240 10.04 -20.54 -0.70
N LYS A 241 10.17 -21.55 0.17
CA LYS A 241 9.82 -22.95 -0.12
C LYS A 241 8.31 -23.22 -0.04
N ILE A 242 7.51 -22.28 0.49
CA ILE A 242 6.06 -22.43 0.62
C ILE A 242 5.40 -22.01 -0.69
N THR A 243 4.77 -22.97 -1.37
CA THR A 243 4.16 -22.74 -2.70
C THR A 243 2.76 -22.13 -2.62
N SER A 244 2.08 -22.25 -1.48
CA SER A 244 0.79 -21.59 -1.24
C SER A 244 0.98 -20.10 -0.97
N ASP A 245 0.50 -19.25 -1.87
CA ASP A 245 0.49 -17.80 -1.68
C ASP A 245 -0.39 -17.35 -0.51
N THR A 246 -1.51 -18.05 -0.24
CA THR A 246 -2.38 -17.75 0.91
C THR A 246 -1.75 -18.16 2.24
N GLU A 247 -0.99 -19.25 2.30
CA GLU A 247 -0.31 -19.60 3.56
C GLU A 247 0.91 -18.70 3.79
N LYS A 248 1.68 -18.32 2.74
CA LYS A 248 2.66 -17.22 2.87
C LYS A 248 1.98 -15.94 3.34
N GLY A 249 0.86 -15.56 2.72
CA GLY A 249 0.08 -14.37 3.06
C GLY A 249 -0.33 -14.35 4.54
N ARG A 250 -0.79 -15.47 5.09
CA ARG A 250 -1.03 -15.63 6.54
C ARG A 250 0.26 -15.46 7.34
N ILE A 251 1.35 -16.16 6.97
CA ILE A 251 2.60 -16.10 7.74
C ILE A 251 3.16 -14.68 7.89
N TYR A 252 2.99 -13.81 6.88
CA TYR A 252 3.36 -12.39 7.00
C TYR A 252 2.35 -11.54 7.78
N ARG A 253 1.06 -11.92 7.81
CA ARG A 253 -0.03 -11.18 8.50
C ARG A 253 -0.28 -11.63 9.94
N ASP A 254 0.36 -12.72 10.37
CA ASP A 254 0.47 -13.10 11.79
C ASP A 254 1.70 -12.41 12.45
N ILE A 255 2.47 -11.57 11.74
CA ILE A 255 3.61 -10.81 12.29
C ILE A 255 3.09 -9.49 12.84
N ASP A 256 2.79 -9.51 14.15
CA ASP A 256 2.28 -8.35 14.90
C ASP A 256 3.34 -7.67 15.76
N GLN A 257 4.53 -8.28 15.91
CA GLN A 257 5.66 -7.63 16.59
C GLN A 257 6.37 -6.63 15.68
N SER A 258 6.85 -5.53 16.25
CA SER A 258 7.73 -4.59 15.55
C SER A 258 9.04 -5.26 15.16
N LEU A 259 9.47 -5.07 13.91
CA LEU A 259 10.76 -5.52 13.38
C LEU A 259 11.70 -4.33 13.21
N ASP A 260 13.00 -4.49 13.52
CA ASP A 260 13.99 -3.44 13.28
C ASP A 260 14.33 -3.33 11.79
N PHE A 261 13.49 -2.60 11.05
CA PHE A 261 13.72 -2.28 9.65
C PHE A 261 14.88 -1.28 9.42
N ASN A 262 15.63 -0.86 10.45
CA ASN A 262 16.93 -0.21 10.24
C ASN A 262 18.00 -1.23 9.78
N ASN A 263 17.81 -2.52 10.10
CA ASN A 263 18.63 -3.60 9.60
C ASN A 263 18.31 -3.88 8.11
N ILE A 264 19.21 -3.45 7.22
CA ILE A 264 19.04 -3.57 5.77
C ILE A 264 18.87 -5.03 5.33
N GLN A 265 19.61 -5.97 5.91
CA GLN A 265 19.54 -7.39 5.55
C GLN A 265 18.18 -8.01 5.92
N LEU A 266 17.61 -7.62 7.06
CA LEU A 266 16.26 -7.98 7.47
C LEU A 266 15.21 -7.39 6.52
N ALA A 267 15.31 -6.11 6.19
CA ALA A 267 14.42 -5.45 5.23
C ALA A 267 14.47 -6.11 3.84
N GLU A 268 15.67 -6.37 3.32
CA GLU A 268 15.87 -7.06 2.05
C GLU A 268 15.29 -8.47 2.05
N ALA A 269 15.49 -9.25 3.11
CA ALA A 269 14.93 -10.60 3.25
C ALA A 269 13.39 -10.57 3.29
N TYR A 270 12.81 -9.68 4.11
CA TYR A 270 11.36 -9.49 4.26
C TYR A 270 10.69 -9.16 2.91
N PHE A 271 11.12 -8.09 2.25
CA PHE A 271 10.52 -7.68 0.98
C PHE A 271 10.87 -8.64 -0.17
N SER A 272 12.03 -9.29 -0.17
CA SER A 272 12.33 -10.36 -1.14
C SER A 272 11.41 -11.56 -1.01
N GLY A 273 11.02 -11.92 0.22
CA GLY A 273 10.06 -12.98 0.47
C GLY A 273 8.63 -12.61 0.03
N ILE A 274 8.18 -11.38 0.31
CA ILE A 274 6.89 -10.85 -0.18
C ILE A 274 6.85 -10.82 -1.71
N ASN A 275 7.96 -10.48 -2.36
CA ASN A 275 8.08 -10.48 -3.81
C ASN A 275 7.94 -11.87 -4.47
N ARG A 276 7.96 -12.96 -3.68
CA ARG A 276 7.69 -14.34 -4.11
C ARG A 276 6.23 -14.79 -3.87
N ILE A 277 5.34 -13.87 -3.51
CA ILE A 277 3.88 -14.06 -3.57
C ILE A 277 3.43 -13.68 -5.00
N ASN A 278 2.73 -14.57 -5.70
CA ASN A 278 2.28 -14.34 -7.08
C ASN A 278 0.87 -13.73 -7.12
N SER A 279 -0.01 -14.16 -6.21
CA SER A 279 -1.33 -13.56 -6.01
C SER A 279 -1.22 -12.08 -5.64
N ASN A 280 -1.68 -11.22 -6.54
CA ASN A 280 -1.72 -9.76 -6.35
C ASN A 280 -2.49 -9.36 -5.09
N THR A 281 -3.62 -10.01 -4.81
CA THR A 281 -4.47 -9.71 -3.63
C THR A 281 -3.81 -10.16 -2.33
N GLU A 282 -3.10 -11.30 -2.31
CA GLU A 282 -2.32 -11.72 -1.13
C GLU A 282 -1.15 -10.76 -0.89
N LYS A 283 -0.40 -10.39 -1.94
CA LYS A 283 0.72 -9.43 -1.85
C LYS A 283 0.25 -8.05 -1.37
N SER A 284 -0.85 -7.54 -1.93
CA SER A 284 -1.50 -6.30 -1.51
C SER A 284 -1.93 -6.34 -0.04
N SER A 285 -2.57 -7.43 0.39
CA SER A 285 -2.99 -7.62 1.78
C SER A 285 -1.80 -7.75 2.75
N VAL A 286 -0.68 -8.34 2.33
CA VAL A 286 0.55 -8.35 3.13
C VAL A 286 1.20 -6.97 3.22
N LEU A 287 1.43 -6.29 2.09
CA LEU A 287 2.08 -4.97 2.10
C LEU A 287 1.25 -3.93 2.88
N ARG A 288 -0.08 -4.03 2.82
CA ARG A 288 -0.96 -3.25 3.69
C ARG A 288 -0.78 -3.58 5.17
N HIS A 289 -0.75 -4.86 5.56
CA HIS A 289 -0.48 -5.26 6.95
C HIS A 289 0.88 -4.71 7.43
N THR A 290 1.90 -4.69 6.56
CA THR A 290 3.19 -4.04 6.86
C THR A 290 3.02 -2.54 7.14
N ILE A 291 2.30 -1.80 6.29
CA ILE A 291 2.03 -0.36 6.49
C ILE A 291 1.21 -0.10 7.75
N GLU A 292 0.25 -0.99 8.06
CA GLU A 292 -0.69 -0.85 9.16
C GLU A 292 -0.06 -1.19 10.54
N ASN A 293 1.05 -1.95 10.59
CA ASN A 293 1.61 -2.51 11.84
C ASN A 293 3.14 -2.38 12.02
N GLN A 294 3.89 -1.73 11.11
CA GLN A 294 5.36 -1.63 11.19
C GLN A 294 5.84 -0.19 10.96
N ASP A 295 6.83 0.24 11.74
CA ASP A 295 7.60 1.45 11.39
C ASP A 295 8.60 1.11 10.27
N LEU A 296 8.71 2.00 9.29
CA LEU A 296 9.48 1.77 8.07
C LEU A 296 10.39 2.99 7.82
N PRO A 297 11.72 2.87 8.03
CA PRO A 297 12.66 3.89 7.59
C PRO A 297 12.71 3.97 6.06
N VAL A 298 13.21 5.08 5.54
CA VAL A 298 13.22 5.46 4.10
C VAL A 298 13.62 4.33 3.15
N HIS A 299 14.61 3.50 3.49
CA HIS A 299 15.05 2.39 2.63
C HIS A 299 14.07 1.20 2.62
N ALA A 300 13.37 0.94 3.74
CA ALA A 300 12.30 -0.04 3.85
C ALA A 300 11.03 0.43 3.14
N GLN A 301 10.68 1.73 3.24
CA GLN A 301 9.61 2.34 2.44
C GLN A 301 9.88 2.18 0.93
N ALA A 302 11.11 2.46 0.49
CA ALA A 302 11.51 2.25 -0.91
C ALA A 302 11.45 0.77 -1.34
N ALA A 303 11.81 -0.17 -0.45
CA ALA A 303 11.66 -1.61 -0.71
C ALA A 303 10.19 -2.06 -0.80
N LEU A 304 9.31 -1.48 0.02
CA LEU A 304 7.87 -1.65 -0.08
C LEU A 304 7.32 -1.12 -1.41
N LEU A 305 7.71 0.09 -1.83
CA LEU A 305 7.27 0.69 -3.10
C LEU A 305 7.76 -0.12 -4.32
N ARG A 306 8.98 -0.68 -4.28
CA ARG A 306 9.47 -1.66 -5.28
C ARG A 306 8.69 -2.99 -5.26
N SER A 307 8.01 -3.32 -4.16
CA SER A 307 7.11 -4.48 -4.09
C SER A 307 5.70 -4.15 -4.59
N VAL A 308 5.25 -2.89 -4.45
CA VAL A 308 4.01 -2.39 -5.08
C VAL A 308 4.14 -2.32 -6.60
N SER A 309 5.27 -1.86 -7.14
CA SER A 309 5.50 -1.84 -8.60
C SER A 309 5.56 -3.24 -9.23
N ARG A 310 5.62 -4.31 -8.41
CA ARG A 310 5.52 -5.74 -8.76
C ARG A 310 4.12 -6.33 -8.57
N ILE A 311 3.08 -5.50 -8.41
CA ILE A 311 1.67 -5.89 -8.44
C ILE A 311 1.11 -5.59 -9.83
N THR A 312 0.62 -6.60 -10.56
CA THR A 312 0.09 -6.44 -11.93
C THR A 312 -1.41 -6.07 -11.97
N SER A 313 -2.12 -6.19 -10.84
CA SER A 313 -3.49 -5.72 -10.70
C SER A 313 -3.50 -4.24 -10.32
N SER A 314 -3.94 -3.37 -11.24
CA SER A 314 -4.04 -1.92 -11.01
C SER A 314 -4.82 -1.55 -9.73
N THR A 315 -5.90 -2.28 -9.43
CA THR A 315 -6.71 -2.03 -8.23
C THR A 315 -6.00 -2.46 -6.95
N GLU A 316 -5.19 -3.50 -6.98
CA GLU A 316 -4.39 -3.90 -5.82
C GLU A 316 -3.19 -2.97 -5.60
N ALA A 317 -2.49 -2.57 -6.67
CA ALA A 317 -1.42 -1.58 -6.58
C ALA A 317 -1.96 -0.23 -6.08
N GLY A 318 -3.07 0.24 -6.63
CA GLY A 318 -3.76 1.46 -6.20
C GLY A 318 -4.29 1.39 -4.76
N ARG A 319 -4.68 0.21 -4.26
CA ARG A 319 -5.03 0.00 -2.85
C ARG A 319 -3.83 0.19 -1.93
N VAL A 320 -2.68 -0.41 -2.24
CA VAL A 320 -1.47 -0.25 -1.39
C VAL A 320 -0.96 1.19 -1.43
N LEU A 321 -0.94 1.85 -2.61
CA LEU A 321 -0.52 3.25 -2.68
C LEU A 321 -1.40 4.19 -1.85
N ARG A 322 -2.71 3.92 -1.77
CA ARG A 322 -3.66 4.74 -0.98
C ARG A 322 -3.70 4.39 0.52
N SER A 323 -3.13 3.26 0.94
CA SER A 323 -2.95 2.94 2.36
C SER A 323 -1.70 3.56 2.98
N LEU A 324 -0.75 4.08 2.18
CA LEU A 324 0.44 4.77 2.67
C LEU A 324 0.06 6.03 3.47
N GLY A 325 0.84 6.32 4.50
CA GLY A 325 0.76 7.57 5.28
C GLY A 325 1.49 8.72 4.60
N GLU A 326 2.14 9.56 5.41
CA GLU A 326 3.08 10.58 4.95
C GLU A 326 4.38 9.93 4.47
N LEU A 327 5.04 10.53 3.49
CA LEU A 327 6.26 10.06 2.84
C LEU A 327 7.22 11.24 2.61
N ASP A 328 8.51 11.04 2.86
CA ASP A 328 9.52 12.06 2.57
C ASP A 328 9.81 12.15 1.07
N PHE A 329 9.03 12.98 0.37
CA PHE A 329 9.23 13.31 -1.04
C PHE A 329 10.43 14.24 -1.30
N THR A 330 11.13 14.73 -0.27
CA THR A 330 12.44 15.39 -0.46
C THR A 330 13.55 14.38 -0.72
N HIS A 331 13.38 13.12 -0.26
CA HIS A 331 14.34 12.04 -0.47
C HIS A 331 14.17 11.41 -1.87
N PRO A 332 15.16 11.52 -2.79
CA PRO A 332 14.99 11.13 -4.20
C PRO A 332 14.58 9.66 -4.43
N MET A 333 15.01 8.74 -3.56
CA MET A 333 14.64 7.33 -3.65
C MET A 333 13.14 7.07 -3.38
N ILE A 334 12.49 7.89 -2.54
CA ILE A 334 11.05 7.80 -2.28
C ILE A 334 10.29 8.34 -3.50
N GLN A 335 10.67 9.52 -3.98
CA GLN A 335 10.14 10.11 -5.21
C GLN A 335 10.22 9.12 -6.39
N GLU A 336 11.40 8.56 -6.67
CA GLU A 336 11.61 7.60 -7.75
C GLU A 336 10.73 6.35 -7.58
N THR A 337 10.81 5.67 -6.43
CA THR A 337 10.10 4.39 -6.24
C THR A 337 8.58 4.56 -6.16
N TYR A 338 8.08 5.70 -5.65
CA TYR A 338 6.66 6.02 -5.64
C TYR A 338 6.13 6.23 -7.06
N PHE A 339 6.76 7.10 -7.86
CA PHE A 339 6.26 7.38 -9.21
C PHE A 339 6.46 6.20 -10.18
N ILE A 340 7.48 5.37 -10.00
CA ILE A 340 7.57 4.06 -10.70
C ILE A 340 6.41 3.13 -10.33
N ALA A 341 6.00 3.09 -9.05
CA ALA A 341 4.86 2.29 -8.62
C ALA A 341 3.52 2.82 -9.17
N VAL A 342 3.35 4.15 -9.27
CA VAL A 342 2.21 4.79 -9.95
C VAL A 342 2.20 4.49 -11.45
N ASP A 343 3.33 4.62 -12.12
CA ASP A 343 3.45 4.48 -13.58
C ASP A 343 3.17 3.05 -14.08
N ASN A 344 3.37 2.03 -13.22
CA ASN A 344 2.99 0.65 -13.51
C ASN A 344 1.47 0.38 -13.41
N ILE A 345 0.67 1.35 -12.93
CA ILE A 345 -0.80 1.24 -12.86
C ILE A 345 -1.41 1.62 -14.21
N SER A 346 -1.91 0.63 -14.94
CA SER A 346 -2.53 0.80 -16.26
C SER A 346 -3.98 1.32 -16.24
N SER A 347 -4.70 1.18 -15.13
CA SER A 347 -6.05 1.74 -14.97
C SER A 347 -5.99 3.22 -14.62
N ALA A 348 -6.30 4.09 -15.59
CA ALA A 348 -6.37 5.54 -15.42
C ALA A 348 -7.18 6.01 -14.18
N THR A 349 -8.21 5.27 -13.79
CA THR A 349 -9.01 5.55 -12.59
C THR A 349 -8.24 5.25 -11.30
N GLU A 350 -7.42 4.19 -11.27
CA GLU A 350 -6.59 3.85 -10.11
C GLU A 350 -5.37 4.76 -10.02
N THR A 351 -4.67 5.00 -11.14
CA THR A 351 -3.53 5.93 -11.24
C THR A 351 -3.94 7.33 -10.79
N GLY A 352 -5.05 7.84 -11.34
CA GLY A 352 -5.60 9.14 -10.95
C GLY A 352 -6.11 9.19 -9.52
N SER A 353 -6.54 8.06 -8.93
CA SER A 353 -6.95 8.01 -7.53
C SER A 353 -5.76 7.97 -6.56
N ALA A 354 -4.66 7.30 -6.92
CA ALA A 354 -3.41 7.35 -6.15
C ALA A 354 -2.79 8.76 -6.18
N LEU A 355 -2.74 9.40 -7.37
CA LEU A 355 -2.22 10.77 -7.50
C LEU A 355 -3.10 11.83 -6.82
N ARG A 356 -4.40 11.62 -6.64
CA ARG A 356 -5.21 12.52 -5.79
C ARG A 356 -5.00 12.28 -4.30
N ASP A 357 -4.77 11.03 -3.89
CA ASP A 357 -4.57 10.64 -2.49
C ASP A 357 -3.21 11.08 -1.93
N VAL A 358 -2.13 11.01 -2.72
CA VAL A 358 -0.81 11.47 -2.23
C VAL A 358 -0.80 12.96 -1.85
N LEU A 359 -1.57 13.80 -2.55
CA LEU A 359 -1.73 15.23 -2.25
C LEU A 359 -2.58 15.54 -1.01
N THR A 360 -3.31 14.57 -0.43
CA THR A 360 -4.04 14.79 0.84
C THR A 360 -3.16 14.54 2.06
N LYS A 361 -1.95 14.00 1.86
CA LYS A 361 -1.02 13.56 2.91
C LYS A 361 0.39 14.17 2.79
N ASN A 362 0.75 14.78 1.65
CA ASN A 362 2.13 15.20 1.38
C ASN A 362 2.15 16.54 0.62
N SER A 363 3.12 17.41 0.94
CA SER A 363 3.54 18.48 0.02
C SER A 363 4.40 17.88 -1.09
N LEU A 364 4.23 18.33 -2.33
CA LEU A 364 5.05 17.95 -3.48
C LEU A 364 5.63 19.21 -4.10
N GLU A 365 6.95 19.36 -4.01
CA GLU A 365 7.67 20.57 -4.41
C GLU A 365 8.83 20.23 -5.38
N GLY A 366 9.25 21.21 -6.17
CA GLY A 366 10.37 21.08 -7.11
C GLY A 366 10.33 19.79 -7.96
N PRO A 367 11.37 18.93 -7.90
CA PRO A 367 11.41 17.66 -8.63
C PRO A 367 10.19 16.74 -8.39
N ALA A 368 9.65 16.70 -7.17
CA ALA A 368 8.54 15.82 -6.83
C ALA A 368 7.24 16.22 -7.55
N MET A 369 6.97 17.53 -7.66
CA MET A 369 5.86 18.06 -8.47
C MET A 369 6.06 17.80 -9.96
N ILE A 370 7.30 17.93 -10.48
CA ILE A 370 7.61 17.63 -11.88
C ILE A 370 7.38 16.14 -12.19
N ALA A 371 7.78 15.23 -11.29
CA ALA A 371 7.54 13.80 -11.43
C ALA A 371 6.03 13.46 -11.36
N TYR A 372 5.29 14.06 -10.41
CA TYR A 372 3.84 13.97 -10.29
C TYR A 372 3.12 14.35 -11.59
N LEU A 373 3.49 15.49 -12.19
CA LEU A 373 2.93 15.96 -13.46
C LEU A 373 3.33 15.04 -14.62
N SER A 374 4.54 14.48 -14.60
CA SER A 374 5.00 13.48 -15.58
C SER A 374 4.19 12.18 -15.54
N SER A 375 3.86 11.66 -14.34
CA SER A 375 2.95 10.51 -14.17
C SER A 375 1.51 10.88 -14.54
N THR A 376 1.04 12.07 -14.17
CA THR A 376 -0.29 12.58 -14.58
C THR A 376 -0.45 12.58 -16.10
N ARG A 377 0.59 13.00 -16.84
CA ARG A 377 0.65 13.02 -18.31
C ARG A 377 0.52 11.63 -18.96
N LYS A 378 0.77 10.54 -18.23
CA LYS A 378 0.67 9.16 -18.72
C LYS A 378 -0.74 8.57 -18.61
N ILE A 379 -1.65 9.25 -17.89
CA ILE A 379 -3.04 8.80 -17.71
C ILE A 379 -3.80 8.83 -19.04
N SER A 380 -4.36 7.70 -19.47
CA SER A 380 -5.05 7.57 -20.76
C SER A 380 -6.43 8.24 -20.84
N SER A 381 -6.98 8.72 -19.71
CA SER A 381 -8.29 9.37 -19.63
C SER A 381 -8.17 10.87 -19.33
N SER A 382 -8.58 11.71 -20.28
CA SER A 382 -8.65 13.18 -20.10
C SER A 382 -9.45 13.60 -18.86
N THR A 383 -10.51 12.87 -18.51
CA THR A 383 -11.32 13.17 -17.30
C THR A 383 -10.56 12.85 -16.02
N GLN A 384 -9.75 11.78 -15.98
CA GLN A 384 -8.91 11.50 -14.82
C GLN A 384 -7.73 12.48 -14.73
N ILE A 385 -7.12 12.89 -15.85
CA ILE A 385 -6.14 14.00 -15.87
C ILE A 385 -6.76 15.27 -15.25
N SER A 386 -7.96 15.66 -15.70
CA SER A 386 -8.71 16.81 -15.15
C SER A 386 -9.03 16.67 -13.67
N HIS A 387 -9.34 15.46 -13.19
CA HIS A 387 -9.54 15.22 -11.75
C HIS A 387 -8.24 15.33 -10.94
N VAL A 388 -7.10 14.93 -11.51
CA VAL A 388 -5.78 15.03 -10.87
C VAL A 388 -5.30 16.48 -10.83
N ILE A 389 -5.29 17.19 -11.97
CA ILE A 389 -4.89 18.60 -12.04
C ILE A 389 -5.77 19.48 -11.15
N ARG A 390 -7.10 19.27 -11.10
CA ARG A 390 -7.99 20.04 -10.21
C ARG A 390 -7.96 19.61 -8.74
N SER A 391 -7.12 18.63 -8.37
CA SER A 391 -6.83 18.31 -6.96
C SER A 391 -5.66 19.13 -6.41
N ILE A 392 -4.73 19.58 -7.25
CA ILE A 392 -3.62 20.47 -6.89
C ILE A 392 -4.19 21.78 -6.34
N LYS A 393 -3.88 22.12 -5.08
CA LYS A 393 -4.34 23.36 -4.41
C LYS A 393 -3.28 24.44 -4.33
N ILE A 394 -2.03 24.04 -4.13
CA ILE A 394 -0.85 24.89 -4.12
C ILE A 394 0.13 24.33 -5.16
N ILE A 395 0.69 25.21 -5.98
CA ILE A 395 1.71 24.89 -6.98
C ILE A 395 2.49 26.17 -7.29
N ASP A 396 3.81 26.07 -7.34
CA ASP A 396 4.67 27.15 -7.83
C ASP A 396 4.69 27.10 -9.37
N LEU A 397 4.05 28.08 -10.01
CA LEU A 397 4.09 28.27 -11.46
C LEU A 397 5.12 29.33 -11.89
N ASP A 398 5.91 29.90 -10.98
CA ASP A 398 7.06 30.74 -11.32
C ASP A 398 8.31 29.88 -11.60
N ASP A 399 8.46 28.74 -10.92
CA ASP A 399 9.42 27.71 -11.33
C ASP A 399 9.16 27.26 -12.79
N ALA A 400 10.20 27.34 -13.62
CA ALA A 400 10.07 27.09 -15.05
C ALA A 400 9.85 25.61 -15.39
N GLY A 401 10.37 24.69 -14.56
CA GLY A 401 10.20 23.25 -14.75
C GLY A 401 8.80 22.78 -14.38
N ILE A 402 8.28 23.24 -13.24
CA ILE A 402 6.90 22.96 -12.80
C ILE A 402 5.91 23.61 -13.78
N ARG A 403 6.09 24.89 -14.14
CA ARG A 403 5.22 25.58 -15.11
C ARG A 403 5.14 24.83 -16.44
N GLU A 404 6.28 24.49 -17.03
CA GLU A 404 6.29 23.78 -18.31
C GLU A 404 5.70 22.36 -18.17
N ALA A 405 6.03 21.62 -17.11
CA ALA A 405 5.42 20.31 -16.86
C ALA A 405 3.90 20.38 -16.73
N TYR A 406 3.38 21.36 -15.99
CA TYR A 406 1.95 21.56 -15.74
C TYR A 406 1.18 21.88 -17.03
N PHE A 407 1.63 22.89 -17.77
CA PHE A 407 1.00 23.23 -19.05
C PHE A 407 1.19 22.12 -20.09
N ASN A 408 2.25 21.31 -20.03
CA ASN A 408 2.41 20.16 -20.93
C ASN A 408 1.37 19.05 -20.70
N VAL A 409 0.91 18.82 -19.46
CA VAL A 409 -0.23 17.93 -19.19
C VAL A 409 -1.49 18.43 -19.90
N ILE A 410 -1.79 19.73 -19.78
CA ILE A 410 -2.98 20.34 -20.38
C ILE A 410 -2.91 20.32 -21.91
N ARG A 411 -1.77 20.70 -22.50
CA ARG A 411 -1.55 20.74 -23.97
C ARG A 411 -1.64 19.37 -24.66
N LEU A 412 -1.46 18.27 -23.92
CA LEU A 412 -1.53 16.89 -24.42
C LEU A 412 -2.85 16.18 -24.05
N THR A 413 -3.75 16.86 -23.34
CA THR A 413 -5.08 16.33 -23.00
C THR A 413 -5.99 16.37 -24.23
N SER A 414 -6.49 15.21 -24.66
CA SER A 414 -7.24 15.06 -25.91
C SER A 414 -8.66 15.64 -25.89
N SER A 415 -9.30 15.73 -24.71
CA SER A 415 -10.59 16.41 -24.55
C SER A 415 -10.42 17.92 -24.42
N THR A 416 -10.85 18.66 -25.43
CA THR A 416 -10.86 20.12 -25.46
C THR A 416 -11.64 20.74 -24.30
N THR A 417 -12.75 20.12 -23.89
CA THR A 417 -13.53 20.56 -22.72
C THR A 417 -12.82 20.30 -21.40
N GLU A 418 -12.07 19.21 -21.26
CA GLU A 418 -11.26 19.01 -20.04
C GLU A 418 -10.04 19.93 -20.01
N ALA A 419 -9.39 20.18 -21.15
CA ALA A 419 -8.33 21.19 -21.24
C ALA A 419 -8.85 22.59 -20.86
N GLY A 420 -10.00 23.01 -21.40
CA GLY A 420 -10.65 24.28 -21.04
C GLY A 420 -11.07 24.36 -19.57
N ARG A 421 -11.55 23.25 -18.98
CA ARG A 421 -11.86 23.14 -17.54
C ARG A 421 -10.62 23.29 -16.67
N MET A 422 -9.49 22.68 -17.05
CA MET A 422 -8.24 22.82 -16.32
C MET A 422 -7.71 24.25 -16.38
N LEU A 423 -7.69 24.90 -17.55
CA LEU A 423 -7.23 26.29 -17.67
C LEU A 423 -8.09 27.29 -16.87
N ARG A 424 -9.42 27.10 -16.83
CA ARG A 424 -10.29 27.93 -15.97
C ARG A 424 -10.02 27.70 -14.48
N TYR A 425 -9.86 26.44 -14.07
CA TYR A 425 -9.44 26.11 -12.71
C TYR A 425 -8.06 26.73 -12.35
N THR A 426 -7.10 26.74 -13.29
CA THR A 426 -5.79 27.36 -13.11
C THR A 426 -5.92 28.86 -12.80
N LEU A 427 -6.77 29.59 -13.54
CA LEU A 427 -7.06 31.01 -13.30
C LEU A 427 -7.76 31.24 -11.95
N GLU A 428 -8.71 30.38 -11.59
CA GLU A 428 -9.50 30.50 -10.36
C GLU A 428 -8.74 30.13 -9.07
N THR A 429 -7.66 29.35 -9.17
CA THR A 429 -7.02 28.70 -8.01
C THR A 429 -5.53 29.06 -7.82
N HIS A 430 -4.83 29.54 -8.84
CA HIS A 430 -3.37 29.69 -8.80
C HIS A 430 -2.94 31.10 -9.21
N SER A 431 -1.89 31.64 -8.56
CA SER A 431 -1.31 32.92 -8.95
C SER A 431 -0.58 32.77 -10.27
N LEU A 432 -0.90 33.61 -11.26
CA LEU A 432 -0.28 33.59 -12.58
C LEU A 432 0.43 34.92 -12.84
N LYS A 433 1.77 34.89 -12.77
CA LYS A 433 2.61 35.99 -13.25
C LYS A 433 2.74 35.96 -14.78
N GLN A 434 3.42 36.96 -15.34
CA GLN A 434 3.59 37.20 -16.78
C GLN A 434 3.81 35.92 -17.62
N HIS A 435 4.83 35.11 -17.31
CA HIS A 435 5.11 33.86 -18.03
C HIS A 435 3.98 32.82 -17.91
N SER A 436 3.32 32.72 -16.77
CA SER A 436 2.23 31.76 -16.54
C SER A 436 0.96 32.14 -17.30
N LEU A 437 0.69 33.43 -17.47
CA LEU A 437 -0.37 33.94 -18.34
C LEU A 437 -0.07 33.70 -19.83
N ILE A 438 1.20 33.88 -20.25
CA ILE A 438 1.65 33.58 -21.61
C ILE A 438 1.49 32.08 -21.90
N ASN A 439 2.03 31.20 -21.04
CA ASN A 439 1.88 29.75 -21.15
C ASN A 439 0.40 29.31 -21.17
N LEU A 440 -0.49 29.99 -20.44
CA LEU A 440 -1.93 29.74 -20.47
C LEU A 440 -2.54 30.11 -21.83
N CYS A 441 -2.24 31.29 -22.37
CA CYS A 441 -2.73 31.72 -23.68
C CYS A 441 -2.19 30.83 -24.82
N GLU A 442 -0.92 30.46 -24.76
CA GLU A 442 -0.31 29.52 -25.73
C GLU A 442 -0.92 28.12 -25.66
N THR A 443 -1.26 27.64 -24.46
CA THR A 443 -1.93 26.35 -24.25
C THR A 443 -3.36 26.40 -24.77
N ASN A 444 -4.09 27.46 -24.44
CA ASN A 444 -5.46 27.67 -24.90
C ASN A 444 -5.54 27.75 -26.42
N ARG A 445 -4.57 28.41 -27.07
CA ARG A 445 -4.46 28.52 -28.55
C ARG A 445 -4.40 27.17 -29.28
N ARG A 446 -4.07 26.07 -28.59
CA ARG A 446 -4.04 24.71 -29.16
C ARG A 446 -5.39 23.97 -29.06
N ILE A 447 -6.38 24.52 -28.35
CA ILE A 447 -7.71 23.92 -28.20
C ILE A 447 -8.52 24.17 -29.48
N SER A 448 -8.96 23.11 -30.15
CA SER A 448 -9.70 23.23 -31.44
C SER A 448 -11.16 23.70 -31.32
N SER A 449 -11.70 23.75 -30.10
CA SER A 449 -13.06 24.23 -29.82
C SER A 449 -13.07 25.74 -29.60
N ASN A 450 -13.56 26.50 -30.59
CA ASN A 450 -13.76 27.95 -30.51
C ASN A 450 -14.46 28.40 -29.20
N THR A 451 -15.51 27.68 -28.79
CA THR A 451 -16.29 28.01 -27.58
C THR A 451 -15.50 27.75 -26.29
N GLU A 452 -14.64 26.73 -26.24
CA GLU A 452 -13.74 26.54 -25.08
C GLU A 452 -12.64 27.60 -25.05
N VAL A 453 -12.03 27.93 -26.20
CA VAL A 453 -11.01 28.98 -26.32
C VAL A 453 -11.55 30.33 -25.86
N SER A 454 -12.74 30.73 -26.34
CA SER A 454 -13.47 31.93 -25.88
C SER A 454 -13.83 31.87 -24.40
N SER A 455 -14.23 30.70 -23.89
CA SER A 455 -14.57 30.52 -22.48
C SER A 455 -13.36 30.71 -21.55
N VAL A 456 -12.19 30.19 -21.93
CA VAL A 456 -10.93 30.44 -21.20
C VAL A 456 -10.49 31.90 -21.33
N LEU A 457 -10.50 32.48 -22.53
CA LEU A 457 -10.08 33.89 -22.75
C LEU A 457 -10.96 34.86 -21.95
N ARG A 458 -12.28 34.66 -21.93
CA ARG A 458 -13.17 35.52 -21.12
C ARG A 458 -13.00 35.30 -19.62
N ALA A 459 -12.65 34.09 -19.20
CA ALA A 459 -12.30 33.82 -17.81
C ALA A 459 -10.94 34.40 -17.41
N SER A 460 -10.02 34.67 -18.35
CA SER A 460 -8.72 35.25 -18.03
C SER A 460 -8.71 36.77 -17.92
N ILE A 461 -9.70 37.49 -18.47
CA ILE A 461 -9.77 38.96 -18.45
C ILE A 461 -9.57 39.59 -17.05
N PRO A 462 -10.21 39.09 -15.97
CA PRO A 462 -10.01 39.63 -14.62
C PRO A 462 -8.60 39.42 -14.04
N TYR A 463 -7.76 38.60 -14.69
CA TYR A 463 -6.41 38.22 -14.27
C TYR A 463 -5.33 38.65 -15.27
N LEU A 464 -5.68 39.44 -16.30
CA LEU A 464 -4.70 39.93 -17.26
C LEU A 464 -3.78 40.98 -16.62
N ILE A 465 -2.48 40.81 -16.86
CA ILE A 465 -1.48 41.86 -16.70
C ILE A 465 -1.45 42.64 -18.02
N TYR A 466 -1.69 43.95 -17.97
CA TYR A 466 -1.70 44.83 -19.13
C TYR A 466 -0.27 45.26 -19.50
N GLU A 467 0.51 44.28 -19.93
CA GLU A 467 1.88 44.43 -20.44
C GLU A 467 1.97 43.79 -21.82
N GLU A 468 2.76 44.37 -22.73
CA GLU A 468 2.95 43.94 -24.11
C GLU A 468 3.08 42.41 -24.28
N PRO A 469 3.95 41.66 -23.56
CA PRO A 469 4.11 40.22 -23.78
C PRO A 469 2.86 39.39 -23.45
N VAL A 470 2.03 39.86 -22.52
CA VAL A 470 0.80 39.18 -22.09
C VAL A 470 -0.36 39.55 -23.01
N LEU A 471 -0.46 40.82 -23.41
CA LEU A 471 -1.43 41.28 -24.40
C LEU A 471 -1.19 40.62 -25.76
N ASP A 472 0.06 40.52 -26.23
CA ASP A 472 0.40 39.82 -27.47
C ASP A 472 0.05 38.33 -27.41
N ALA A 473 0.28 37.66 -26.28
CA ALA A 473 -0.13 36.27 -26.10
C ALA A 473 -1.66 36.12 -26.10
N PHE A 474 -2.38 37.02 -25.42
CA PHE A 474 -3.85 37.04 -25.37
C PHE A 474 -4.48 37.31 -26.74
N PHE A 475 -4.02 38.32 -27.47
CA PHE A 475 -4.50 38.61 -28.82
C PHE A 475 -4.04 37.54 -29.82
N SER A 476 -2.85 36.96 -29.69
CA SER A 476 -2.42 35.81 -30.51
C SER A 476 -3.27 34.56 -30.27
N CYS A 477 -3.81 34.36 -29.06
CA CYS A 477 -4.78 33.31 -28.77
C CYS A 477 -6.18 33.67 -29.31
N THR A 478 -6.64 34.90 -29.09
CA THR A 478 -7.93 35.40 -29.60
C THR A 478 -8.00 35.33 -31.13
N ASN A 479 -6.89 35.63 -31.82
CA ASN A 479 -6.76 35.65 -33.27
C ASN A 479 -6.83 34.28 -33.97
N VAL A 480 -6.91 33.14 -33.26
CA VAL A 480 -7.18 31.83 -33.89
C VAL A 480 -8.66 31.45 -33.89
N LEU A 481 -9.54 32.28 -33.31
CA LEU A 481 -10.98 32.04 -33.30
C LEU A 481 -11.58 32.25 -34.70
N SER A 482 -11.94 31.15 -35.37
CA SER A 482 -12.66 31.18 -36.64
C SER A 482 -14.16 31.48 -36.51
N SER A 483 -14.73 31.34 -35.30
CA SER A 483 -16.10 31.75 -35.00
C SER A 483 -16.15 33.25 -34.71
N SER A 484 -16.64 34.04 -35.67
CA SER A 484 -16.84 35.49 -35.52
C SER A 484 -17.62 35.88 -34.25
N THR A 485 -18.60 35.06 -33.84
CA THR A 485 -19.39 35.30 -32.62
C THR A 485 -18.60 35.06 -31.35
N GLU A 486 -17.77 34.01 -31.28
CA GLU A 486 -16.92 33.79 -30.10
C GLU A 486 -15.76 34.79 -30.05
N HIS A 487 -15.16 35.13 -31.20
CA HIS A 487 -14.13 36.16 -31.33
C HIS A 487 -14.66 37.53 -30.91
N GLY A 488 -15.78 37.97 -31.48
CA GLY A 488 -16.45 39.21 -31.10
C GLY A 488 -16.88 39.24 -29.64
N ARG A 489 -17.27 38.09 -29.06
CA ARG A 489 -17.61 37.97 -27.65
C ARG A 489 -16.40 38.13 -26.73
N VAL A 490 -15.22 37.60 -27.07
CA VAL A 490 -13.99 37.84 -26.30
C VAL A 490 -13.65 39.32 -26.29
N LEU A 491 -13.61 39.96 -27.47
CA LEU A 491 -13.23 41.36 -27.60
C LEU A 491 -14.22 42.32 -26.92
N ARG A 492 -15.54 42.05 -27.01
CA ARG A 492 -16.57 42.82 -26.29
C ARG A 492 -16.59 42.57 -24.77
N GLU A 493 -16.00 41.49 -24.29
CA GLU A 493 -15.86 41.26 -22.84
C GLU A 493 -14.63 42.03 -22.32
N LEU A 494 -13.55 42.09 -23.09
CA LEU A 494 -12.37 42.90 -22.75
C LEU A 494 -12.72 44.39 -22.78
N ALA A 495 -13.48 44.86 -23.78
CA ALA A 495 -13.99 46.23 -23.88
C ALA A 495 -15.03 46.63 -22.81
N LYS A 496 -15.19 45.86 -21.72
CA LYS A 496 -15.92 46.27 -20.50
C LYS A 496 -14.99 46.63 -19.34
N VAL A 497 -13.70 46.31 -19.45
CA VAL A 497 -12.70 46.68 -18.45
C VAL A 497 -12.55 48.21 -18.45
N GLN A 498 -12.55 48.79 -17.26
CA GLN A 498 -12.31 50.22 -17.07
C GLN A 498 -10.81 50.51 -17.18
N ASP A 499 -10.47 51.71 -17.64
CA ASP A 499 -9.10 52.21 -17.71
C ASP A 499 -8.13 51.30 -18.53
N LEU A 500 -8.65 50.67 -19.60
CA LEU A 500 -7.82 50.00 -20.60
C LEU A 500 -6.84 50.99 -21.24
N ASP A 501 -5.58 50.57 -21.37
CA ASP A 501 -4.56 51.40 -21.98
C ASP A 501 -4.65 51.44 -23.52
N ARG A 502 -3.89 52.37 -24.10
CA ARG A 502 -3.84 52.60 -25.55
C ARG A 502 -3.40 51.34 -26.32
N GLN A 503 -2.58 50.47 -25.72
CA GLN A 503 -2.13 49.22 -26.33
C GLN A 503 -3.24 48.17 -26.37
N ALA A 504 -3.97 47.96 -25.27
CA ALA A 504 -5.09 47.03 -25.19
C ALA A 504 -6.24 47.43 -26.12
N VAL A 505 -6.62 48.72 -26.15
CA VAL A 505 -7.67 49.21 -27.08
C VAL A 505 -7.22 49.09 -28.54
N SER A 506 -5.94 49.37 -28.85
CA SER A 506 -5.36 49.11 -30.17
C SER A 506 -5.41 47.63 -30.55
N GLY A 507 -5.06 46.73 -29.62
CA GLY A 507 -5.09 45.29 -29.83
C GLY A 507 -6.50 44.74 -30.09
N ILE A 508 -7.52 45.31 -29.43
CA ILE A 508 -8.93 44.99 -29.71
C ILE A 508 -9.28 45.33 -31.17
N MET A 509 -8.94 46.54 -31.63
CA MET A 509 -9.24 46.96 -33.01
C MET A 509 -8.49 46.12 -34.05
N HIS A 510 -7.19 45.91 -33.88
CA HIS A 510 -6.39 45.03 -34.75
C HIS A 510 -6.93 43.59 -34.78
N SER A 511 -7.37 43.04 -33.63
CA SER A 511 -7.97 41.71 -33.57
C SER A 511 -9.35 41.68 -34.25
N ALA A 512 -10.15 42.75 -34.12
CA ALA A 512 -11.46 42.87 -34.74
C ALA A 512 -11.41 42.87 -36.27
N THR A 513 -10.32 43.32 -36.91
CA THR A 513 -10.15 43.25 -38.39
C THR A 513 -10.39 41.84 -38.94
N LYS A 514 -9.98 40.80 -38.18
CA LYS A 514 -10.02 39.37 -38.57
C LYS A 514 -11.41 38.74 -38.41
N ILE A 515 -12.36 39.42 -37.77
CA ILE A 515 -13.76 38.98 -37.67
C ILE A 515 -14.42 39.12 -39.06
N SER A 516 -14.97 38.03 -39.59
CA SER A 516 -15.61 38.00 -40.91
C SER A 516 -17.06 38.51 -40.91
N SER A 517 -17.78 38.41 -39.79
CA SER A 517 -19.13 38.96 -39.64
C SER A 517 -19.08 40.46 -39.34
N SER A 518 -19.58 41.28 -40.27
CA SER A 518 -19.68 42.73 -40.09
C SER A 518 -20.55 43.13 -38.90
N THR A 519 -21.58 42.34 -38.54
CA THR A 519 -22.40 42.58 -37.34
C THR A 519 -21.60 42.37 -36.05
N GLU A 520 -20.77 41.32 -36.01
CA GLU A 520 -19.92 41.04 -34.84
C GLU A 520 -18.79 42.07 -34.71
N LYS A 521 -18.12 42.40 -35.83
CA LYS A 521 -17.06 43.41 -35.91
C LYS A 521 -17.59 44.79 -35.52
N GLY A 522 -18.72 45.21 -36.10
CA GLY A 522 -19.35 46.49 -35.76
C GLY A 522 -19.81 46.56 -34.31
N SER A 523 -20.24 45.43 -33.73
CA SER A 523 -20.55 45.34 -32.31
C SER A 523 -19.31 45.39 -31.40
N VAL A 524 -18.12 44.99 -31.87
CA VAL A 524 -16.85 45.21 -31.14
C VAL A 524 -16.47 46.69 -31.22
N LEU A 525 -16.50 47.30 -32.42
CA LEU A 525 -16.13 48.70 -32.61
C LEU A 525 -16.99 49.66 -31.77
N ARG A 526 -18.32 49.48 -31.76
CA ARG A 526 -19.22 50.25 -30.88
C ARG A 526 -18.95 50.10 -29.38
N ALA A 527 -18.24 49.04 -28.95
CA ALA A 527 -17.87 48.85 -27.55
C ALA A 527 -16.57 49.59 -27.17
N VAL A 528 -15.63 49.76 -28.11
CA VAL A 528 -14.37 50.51 -27.87
C VAL A 528 -14.44 51.98 -28.24
N ALA A 529 -15.42 52.43 -29.04
CA ALA A 529 -15.55 53.83 -29.43
C ALA A 529 -15.58 54.82 -28.23
N PRO A 530 -16.27 54.53 -27.09
CA PRO A 530 -16.24 55.39 -25.91
C PRO A 530 -14.89 55.46 -25.16
N MET A 531 -13.91 54.63 -25.55
CA MET A 531 -12.56 54.60 -24.96
C MET A 531 -11.54 55.46 -25.75
N ILE A 532 -11.95 56.04 -26.88
CA ILE A 532 -11.06 56.81 -27.76
C ILE A 532 -11.23 58.29 -27.44
N GLU A 533 -10.21 58.89 -26.82
CA GLU A 533 -10.21 60.31 -26.47
C GLU A 533 -10.37 61.21 -27.70
N ASP A 534 -11.04 62.35 -27.51
CA ASP A 534 -11.40 63.23 -28.62
C ASP A 534 -10.19 63.79 -29.40
N GLY A 535 -9.06 63.94 -28.69
CA GLY A 535 -7.78 64.40 -29.24
C GLY A 535 -6.87 63.30 -29.78
N ASP A 536 -7.11 62.01 -29.50
CA ASP A 536 -6.25 60.91 -29.99
C ASP A 536 -6.56 60.58 -31.45
N ARG A 537 -5.91 61.34 -32.34
CA ARG A 537 -6.01 61.17 -33.79
C ARG A 537 -5.55 59.78 -34.24
N GLU A 538 -4.53 59.22 -33.61
CA GLU A 538 -3.93 57.95 -34.03
C GLU A 538 -4.87 56.77 -33.71
N MET A 539 -5.54 56.81 -32.56
CA MET A 539 -6.61 55.87 -32.22
C MET A 539 -7.88 56.07 -33.07
N LYS A 540 -8.25 57.32 -33.37
CA LYS A 540 -9.36 57.61 -34.31
C LYS A 540 -9.05 57.12 -35.72
N ASP A 541 -7.82 57.29 -36.23
CA ASP A 541 -7.43 56.78 -37.54
C ASP A 541 -7.42 55.24 -37.59
N LEU A 542 -6.91 54.56 -36.55
CA LEU A 542 -6.97 53.09 -36.42
C LEU A 542 -8.41 52.56 -36.32
N PHE A 543 -9.31 53.28 -35.64
CA PHE A 543 -10.73 52.97 -35.62
C PHE A 543 -11.37 53.11 -36.99
N MET A 544 -11.08 54.20 -37.71
CA MET A 544 -11.57 54.46 -39.06
C MET A 544 -11.06 53.41 -40.06
N GLU A 545 -9.80 53.00 -39.97
CA GLU A 545 -9.26 51.89 -40.76
C GLU A 545 -9.97 50.57 -40.46
N THR A 546 -10.13 50.23 -39.17
CA THR A 546 -10.83 49.00 -38.77
C THR A 546 -12.30 49.01 -39.22
N ALA A 547 -12.99 50.15 -39.13
CA ALA A 547 -14.36 50.34 -39.60
C ALA A 547 -14.48 50.16 -41.13
N ARG A 548 -13.51 50.63 -41.92
CA ARG A 548 -13.47 50.40 -43.38
C ARG A 548 -13.36 48.91 -43.76
N THR A 549 -13.01 48.03 -42.83
CA THR A 549 -13.04 46.56 -43.05
C THR A 549 -14.43 45.92 -42.83
N LEU A 550 -15.49 46.72 -42.67
CA LEU A 550 -16.89 46.27 -42.66
C LEU A 550 -17.45 46.17 -44.08
N SER A 551 -18.06 45.04 -44.41
CA SER A 551 -18.74 44.79 -45.69
C SER A 551 -20.21 45.20 -45.73
N SER A 552 -20.70 45.91 -44.70
CA SER A 552 -22.11 46.26 -44.53
C SER A 552 -22.26 47.75 -44.22
N ASP A 553 -22.78 48.52 -45.16
CA ASP A 553 -23.08 49.96 -45.03
C ASP A 553 -23.88 50.29 -43.76
N SER A 554 -24.84 49.44 -43.38
CA SER A 554 -25.68 49.66 -42.20
C SER A 554 -24.92 49.47 -40.89
N GLU A 555 -23.98 48.53 -40.82
CA GLU A 555 -23.10 48.39 -39.65
C GLU A 555 -21.98 49.44 -39.65
N TYR A 556 -21.47 49.83 -40.83
CA TYR A 556 -20.52 50.92 -40.97
C TYR A 556 -21.09 52.23 -40.41
N ARG A 557 -22.28 52.65 -40.85
CA ARG A 557 -22.95 53.85 -40.31
C ARG A 557 -23.10 53.79 -38.79
N ARG A 558 -23.67 52.69 -38.26
CA ARG A 558 -23.81 52.45 -36.81
C ARG A 558 -22.49 52.48 -36.02
N VAL A 559 -21.34 52.25 -36.66
CA VAL A 559 -20.01 52.33 -36.05
C VAL A 559 -19.47 53.77 -36.10
N MET A 560 -19.67 54.46 -37.22
CA MET A 560 -19.35 55.89 -37.36
C MET A 560 -20.16 56.73 -36.38
N ASP A 561 -21.46 56.47 -36.24
CA ASP A 561 -22.41 57.13 -35.33
C ASP A 561 -22.06 56.94 -33.84
N ALA A 562 -21.02 56.15 -33.51
CA ALA A 562 -20.54 55.92 -32.14
C ALA A 562 -19.19 56.60 -31.83
N ILE A 563 -18.56 57.27 -32.81
CA ILE A 563 -17.29 58.01 -32.65
C ILE A 563 -17.36 59.46 -33.21
N MET A 564 -18.58 59.94 -33.48
CA MET A 564 -18.92 61.31 -33.90
C MET A 564 -19.69 62.03 -32.79
#